data_AF-A0A9C8AFF3-F1
#
_entry.id   AF-A0A9C8AFF3-F1
#
_cell.length_a   1.000
_cell.length_b   1.000
_cell.length_c   1.000
_cell.angle_alpha   90.00
_cell.angle_beta   90.00
_cell.angle_gamma   90.00
#
_symmetry.space_group_name_H-M   'P 1'
#
loop_
_entity.id
_entity.type
_entity.pdbx_description
1 polymer ?
#
loop_
_entity_poly.entity_id
_entity_poly.type
_entity_poly.pdbx_seq_one_letter_code
_entity_poly.pdbx_strand_id
1 'polypeptide(L)' 'ELLCKSSRLAYPIRDGIPVMLSDEARSLTLEEVEQLKSHHG' A
#
# COMPACT_ATOMS: atom_id res chain seq x y z
N GLU A 1 -6.75 2.78 1.93
CA GLU A 1 -5.89 1.64 1.53
C GLU A 1 -4.83 1.42 2.61
N LEU A 2 -4.31 0.20 2.72
CA LEU A 2 -3.16 -0.13 3.56
C LEU A 2 -1.94 -0.25 2.65
N LEU A 3 -0.93 0.60 2.85
CA LEU A 3 0.27 0.64 1.99
C LEU A 3 1.38 -0.23 2.60
N CYS A 4 1.99 -1.09 1.79
CA CYS A 4 3.12 -1.93 2.18
C CYS A 4 4.39 -1.51 1.42
N LYS A 5 5.35 -0.94 2.14
CA LYS A 5 6.62 -0.45 1.57
C LYS A 5 7.50 -1.57 1.03
N SER A 6 7.58 -2.71 1.73
CA SER A 6 8.46 -3.83 1.36
C SER A 6 8.03 -4.53 0.08
N SER A 7 6.72 -4.72 -0.11
CA SER A 7 6.17 -5.34 -1.32
C SER A 7 5.85 -4.32 -2.42
N ARG A 8 5.83 -3.02 -2.11
CA ARG A 8 5.39 -1.92 -3.00
C ARG A 8 3.94 -2.10 -3.47
N LEU A 9 3.07 -2.52 -2.56
CA LEU A 9 1.65 -2.76 -2.82
C LEU A 9 0.74 -1.90 -1.94
N ALA A 10 -0.43 -1.54 -2.46
CA ALA A 10 -1.54 -0.97 -1.72
C ALA A 10 -2.72 -1.96 -1.69
N TYR A 11 -3.21 -2.25 -0.50
CA TYR A 11 -4.36 -3.13 -0.28
C TYR A 11 -5.62 -2.28 -0.03
N PRO A 12 -6.75 -2.56 -0.69
CA PRO A 12 -7.98 -1.81 -0.48
C PRO A 12 -8.54 -2.05 0.93
N ILE A 13 -9.30 -1.08 1.43
CA ILE A 13 -10.05 -1.21 2.69
C ILE A 13 -11.53 -1.25 2.30
N ARG A 14 -12.25 -2.29 2.71
CA ARG A 14 -13.69 -2.47 2.50
C ARG A 14 -14.35 -2.60 3.87
N ASP A 15 -15.34 -1.76 4.16
CA ASP A 15 -16.05 -1.73 5.45
C ASP A 15 -15.13 -1.62 6.68
N GLY A 16 -14.02 -0.87 6.54
CA GLY A 16 -13.01 -0.71 7.59
C GLY A 16 -12.03 -1.87 7.75
N ILE A 17 -12.17 -2.94 6.95
CA ILE A 17 -11.31 -4.12 6.98
C ILE A 17 -10.32 -4.09 5.79
N PRO A 18 -9.00 -4.21 6.03
CA PRO A 18 -8.03 -4.37 4.95
C PRO A 18 -8.20 -5.70 4.21
N VAL A 19 -8.31 -5.65 2.88
CA VAL A 19 -8.36 -6.84 2.03
C VAL A 19 -6.93 -7.24 1.64
N MET A 20 -6.33 -8.18 2.37
CA MET A 20 -4.97 -8.66 2.14
C MET A 20 -4.91 -9.78 1.09
N LEU A 21 -5.47 -9.53 -0.09
CA LEU A 21 -5.40 -10.45 -1.25
C LEU A 21 -4.48 -9.87 -2.32
N SER A 22 -3.57 -10.68 -2.85
CA SER A 22 -2.58 -10.23 -3.84
C SER A 22 -3.22 -9.73 -5.14
N ASP A 23 -4.29 -10.38 -5.60
CA ASP A 23 -4.98 -10.01 -6.86
C ASP A 23 -5.77 -8.70 -6.74
N GLU A 24 -6.12 -8.31 -5.52
CA GLU A 24 -6.83 -7.06 -5.22
C GLU A 24 -5.85 -5.93 -4.86
N ALA A 25 -4.58 -6.26 -4.67
CA ALA A 25 -3.56 -5.29 -4.39
C ALA A 25 -3.17 -4.56 -5.68
N ARG A 26 -3.04 -3.23 -5.60
CA ARG A 26 -2.43 -2.45 -6.70
C ARG A 26 -0.98 -2.15 -6.40
N SER A 27 -0.17 -2.00 -7.44
CA SER A 27 1.20 -1.50 -7.32
C SER A 27 1.22 -0.04 -6.88
N LEU A 28 2.16 0.30 -6.01
CA LEU A 28 2.47 1.70 -5.69
C LEU A 28 3.22 2.35 -6.85
N THR A 29 2.91 3.61 -7.11
CA THR A 29 3.69 4.47 -8.01
C THR A 29 5.03 4.85 -7.39
N LEU A 30 5.97 5.33 -8.21
CA LEU A 30 7.26 5.80 -7.72
C LEU A 30 7.12 6.96 -6.72
N GLU A 31 6.18 7.87 -6.98
CA GLU A 31 5.89 9.00 -6.09
C GLU A 31 5.38 8.52 -4.73
N GLU A 32 4.41 7.60 -4.71
CA GLU A 32 3.88 7.02 -3.47
C GLU A 32 4.97 6.28 -2.67
N VAL A 33 5.85 5.53 -3.36
CA VAL A 33 6.99 4.85 -2.71
C VAL A 33 7.95 5.85 -2.08
N GLU A 34 8.21 6.99 -2.74
CA GLU A 34 9.10 8.02 -2.21
C GLU A 34 8.50 8.71 -0.98
N GLN A 35 7.20 9.01 -1.01
CA GLN A 35 6.49 9.58 0.14
C GLN A 35 6.49 8.63 1.35
N LEU A 36 6.41 7.32 1.14
CA LEU A 36 6.51 6.33 2.23
C LEU A 36 7.89 6.25 2.87
N LYS A 37 8.96 6.64 2.15
CA LYS A 37 10.31 6.69 2.72
C LYS A 37 10.50 7.88 3.66
N SER A 38 9.87 9.02 3.37
CA SER A 38 10.02 10.24 4.17
C SER A 38 9.31 10.17 5.52
N HIS A 39 8.26 9.35 5.66
CA HIS A 39 7.43 9.28 6.87
C HIS A 39 7.81 8.19 7.89
N HIS A 40 8.70 7.25 7.52
CA HIS A 40 9.13 6.15 8.41
C HIS A 40 10.57 6.37 8.93
N GLY A 41 10.88 7.62 9.31
CA GLY A 41 12.12 7.95 10.03
C GLY A 41 12.11 7.44 11.46
#